data_AF-A0A3D5EGL0-F1
#
_entry.id   AF-A0A3D5EGL0-F1
#
_cell.length_a   1.000
_cell.length_b   1.000
_cell.length_c   1.000
_cell.angle_alpha   90.00
_cell.angle_beta   90.00
_cell.angle_gamma   90.00
#
_symmetry.space_group_name_H-M   'P 1'
#
loop_
_entity.id
_entity.type
_entity.pdbx_description
1 polymer ?
#
loop_
_entity_poly.entity_id
_entity_poly.type
_entity_poly.pdbx_seq_one_letter_code
_entity_poly.pdbx_strand_id
1 'polypeptide(L)'
;MITNLHKATKLDNTPITEEDLKVGLEVYMKHGSGVIRCKCILDHEEHAIFESINPDWPMKTIMRKNVDDFTLGDFDELKDALEGFSCQRLATDEQRAVVARADEMGYANYMSYTQAGWTEKGIEKYRELEDENTCQPVM
;
A
#
# COMPACT_ATOMS: atom_id res chain seq x y z
N MET A 1 -0.93 -0.86 12.26
CA MET A 1 -1.11 -0.92 10.80
C MET A 1 0.04 -1.70 10.18
N ILE A 2 -0.26 -2.57 9.23
CA ILE A 2 0.73 -3.32 8.45
C ILE A 2 0.68 -2.91 6.97
N THR A 3 1.85 -2.61 6.41
CA THR A 3 1.99 -2.27 4.99
C THR A 3 1.84 -3.48 4.09
N ASN A 4 1.35 -3.25 2.87
CA ASN A 4 1.09 -4.22 1.80
C ASN A 4 0.07 -5.32 2.14
N LEU A 5 -0.54 -5.29 3.32
CA LEU A 5 -1.53 -6.29 3.76
C LEU A 5 -2.72 -6.39 2.78
N HIS A 6 -3.20 -5.24 2.28
CA HIS A 6 -4.28 -5.13 1.30
C HIS A 6 -3.96 -5.75 -0.08
N LYS A 7 -2.69 -6.05 -0.37
CA LYS A 7 -2.26 -6.72 -1.61
C LYS A 7 -2.26 -8.24 -1.48
N ALA A 8 -2.41 -8.76 -0.27
CA ALA A 8 -2.31 -10.18 0.02
C ALA A 8 -3.67 -10.80 0.35
N THR A 9 -3.90 -12.00 -0.15
CA THR A 9 -5.06 -12.82 0.16
C THR A 9 -4.63 -14.25 0.51
N LYS A 10 -5.45 -14.94 1.29
CA LYS A 10 -5.30 -16.38 1.54
C LYS A 10 -5.51 -17.15 0.25
N LEU A 11 -5.16 -18.45 0.27
CA LEU A 11 -5.30 -19.32 -0.91
C LEU A 11 -6.76 -19.52 -1.38
N ASP A 12 -7.74 -19.20 -0.52
CA ASP A 12 -9.17 -19.17 -0.84
C ASP A 12 -9.67 -17.79 -1.33
N ASN A 13 -8.75 -16.85 -1.55
CA ASN A 13 -8.99 -15.45 -1.93
C ASN A 13 -9.61 -14.55 -0.86
N THR A 14 -9.69 -14.99 0.40
CA THR A 14 -10.11 -14.11 1.49
C THR A 14 -8.98 -13.15 1.91
N PRO A 15 -9.28 -11.93 2.38
CA PRO A 15 -8.25 -11.01 2.91
C PRO A 15 -7.51 -11.62 4.11
N ILE A 16 -6.22 -11.30 4.23
CA ILE A 16 -5.44 -11.63 5.44
C ILE A 16 -5.55 -10.51 6.48
N THR A 17 -5.52 -10.87 7.76
CA THR A 17 -5.41 -9.93 8.88
C THR A 17 -4.02 -9.96 9.49
N GLU A 18 -3.73 -9.02 10.40
CA GLU A 18 -2.46 -8.99 11.12
C GLU A 18 -2.24 -10.28 11.95
N GLU A 19 -3.31 -10.88 12.47
CA GLU A 19 -3.32 -12.10 13.28
C GLU A 19 -3.02 -13.37 12.47
N ASP A 20 -3.22 -13.33 11.15
CA ASP A 20 -2.92 -14.46 10.27
C ASP A 20 -1.40 -14.61 10.04
N LEU A 21 -0.63 -13.53 10.23
CA LEU A 21 0.79 -13.49 9.92
C LEU A 21 1.58 -14.45 10.83
N LYS A 22 2.25 -15.40 10.18
CA LYS A 22 3.17 -16.34 10.81
C LYS A 22 4.09 -16.96 9.78
N VAL A 23 5.26 -17.41 10.20
CA VAL A 23 6.17 -18.19 9.34
C VAL A 23 5.43 -19.40 8.77
N GLY A 24 5.58 -19.61 7.47
CA GLY A 24 4.93 -20.70 6.74
C GLY A 24 3.57 -20.37 6.14
N LEU A 25 2.97 -19.22 6.46
CA LEU A 25 1.74 -18.76 5.79
C LEU A 25 1.98 -18.59 4.29
N GLU A 26 1.08 -19.12 3.48
CA GLU A 26 1.08 -18.94 2.03
C GLU A 26 -0.07 -18.05 1.59
N VAL A 27 0.24 -17.09 0.72
CA VAL A 27 -0.68 -16.05 0.26
C VAL A 27 -0.53 -15.83 -1.24
N TYR A 28 -1.58 -15.31 -1.87
CA TYR A 28 -1.47 -14.67 -3.16
C TYR A 28 -1.20 -13.18 -2.95
N MET A 29 -0.14 -12.66 -3.53
CA MET A 29 0.19 -11.23 -3.54
C MET A 29 -0.04 -10.63 -4.91
N LYS A 30 -0.78 -9.54 -4.97
CA LYS A 30 -0.90 -8.72 -6.17
C LYS A 30 0.43 -8.04 -6.47
N HIS A 31 0.88 -8.14 -7.72
CA HIS A 31 2.09 -7.48 -8.22
C HIS A 31 1.85 -6.97 -9.64
N GLY A 32 1.76 -5.64 -9.80
CA GLY A 32 1.29 -5.03 -11.04
C GLY A 32 -0.12 -5.52 -11.40
N SER A 33 -0.30 -6.05 -12.61
CA SER A 33 -1.55 -6.67 -13.07
C SER A 33 -1.71 -8.16 -12.72
N GLY A 34 -0.68 -8.78 -12.13
CA GLY A 34 -0.63 -10.21 -11.83
C GLY A 34 -0.77 -10.55 -10.35
N VAL A 35 -0.81 -11.86 -10.08
CA VAL A 35 -0.79 -12.42 -8.72
C VAL A 35 0.31 -13.47 -8.63
N ILE A 36 1.08 -13.42 -7.56
CA ILE A 36 2.20 -14.35 -7.30
C ILE A 36 1.93 -15.04 -5.98
N ARG A 37 2.17 -16.35 -5.93
CA ARG A 37 2.08 -17.11 -4.67
C ARG A 37 3.37 -16.92 -3.89
N CYS A 38 3.24 -16.43 -2.67
CA CYS A 38 4.35 -16.14 -1.78
C CYS A 38 4.18 -16.89 -0.46
N LYS A 39 5.30 -17.17 0.21
CA LYS A 39 5.35 -17.79 1.53
C LYS A 39 6.05 -16.86 2.51
N CYS A 40 5.48 -16.71 3.70
CA CYS A 40 6.13 -16.02 4.80
C CYS A 40 7.33 -16.84 5.28
N ILE A 41 8.53 -16.29 5.14
CA ILE A 41 9.79 -16.93 5.53
C ILE A 41 10.33 -16.38 6.85
N LEU A 42 9.92 -15.17 7.23
CA LEU A 42 10.32 -14.51 8.47
C LEU A 42 9.14 -13.74 9.00
N ASP A 43 8.90 -13.88 10.30
CA ASP A 43 7.94 -13.08 11.04
C ASP A 43 8.65 -12.51 12.27
N HIS A 44 8.98 -11.22 12.22
CA HIS A 44 9.66 -10.48 13.27
C HIS A 44 8.71 -9.45 13.90
N GLU A 45 9.12 -8.84 15.01
CA GLU A 45 8.33 -7.82 15.72
C GLU A 45 8.00 -6.61 14.84
N GLU A 46 8.94 -6.17 14.01
CA GLU A 46 8.81 -4.96 13.18
C GLU A 46 8.34 -5.25 11.75
N HIS A 47 8.50 -6.47 11.25
CA HIS A 47 8.14 -6.79 9.87
C HIS A 47 8.00 -8.30 9.63
N ALA A 48 7.22 -8.66 8.61
CA ALA A 48 7.20 -9.99 8.03
C ALA A 48 7.80 -9.96 6.62
N ILE A 49 8.50 -11.02 6.22
CA ILE A 49 9.08 -11.18 4.89
C ILE A 49 8.40 -12.33 4.17
N PHE A 50 7.92 -12.03 2.97
CA PHE A 50 7.35 -13.00 2.06
C PHE A 50 8.24 -13.16 0.83
N GLU A 51 8.45 -14.40 0.42
CA GLU A 51 9.19 -14.74 -0.79
C GLU A 51 8.32 -15.56 -1.75
N SER A 52 8.48 -15.30 -3.04
CA SER A 52 7.82 -16.08 -4.10
C SER A 52 8.20 -17.54 -3.99
N ILE A 53 7.21 -18.43 -4.08
CA ILE A 53 7.47 -19.87 -4.17
C ILE A 53 7.90 -20.29 -5.58
N ASN A 54 7.71 -19.41 -6.57
CA ASN A 54 8.03 -19.70 -7.96
C ASN A 54 9.45 -19.17 -8.27
N PRO A 55 10.44 -20.07 -8.53
CA PRO A 55 11.81 -19.65 -8.80
C PRO A 55 11.97 -18.88 -10.11
N ASP A 56 11.06 -19.05 -11.07
CA ASP A 56 11.09 -18.32 -12.34
C ASP A 56 10.68 -16.84 -12.17
N TRP A 57 10.00 -16.53 -11.06
CA TRP A 57 9.50 -15.20 -10.73
C TRP A 57 9.92 -14.84 -9.30
N PRO A 58 11.22 -14.61 -9.05
CA PRO A 58 11.72 -14.28 -7.73
C PRO A 58 11.18 -12.92 -7.30
N MET A 59 10.48 -12.89 -6.18
CA MET A 59 9.93 -11.68 -5.58
C MET A 59 10.10 -11.77 -4.06
N LYS A 60 10.42 -10.63 -3.45
CA LYS A 60 10.51 -10.49 -2.01
C LYS A 60 9.68 -9.27 -1.59
N THR A 61 8.79 -9.47 -0.65
CA THR A 61 7.91 -8.41 -0.11
C THR A 61 8.12 -8.30 1.38
N ILE A 62 8.30 -7.07 1.85
CA ILE A 62 8.45 -6.75 3.26
C ILE A 62 7.13 -6.08 3.70
N MET A 63 6.43 -6.72 4.62
CA MET A 63 5.27 -6.15 5.30
C MET A 63 5.75 -5.57 6.62
N ARG A 64 5.90 -4.24 6.69
CA ARG A 64 6.27 -3.53 7.92
C ARG A 64 5.08 -3.44 8.86
N LYS A 65 5.32 -3.68 10.14
CA LYS A 65 4.39 -3.56 11.26
C LYS A 65 4.58 -2.22 11.97
N ASN A 66 3.57 -1.77 12.70
CA ASN A 66 3.60 -0.54 13.50
C ASN A 66 4.04 0.70 12.70
N VAL A 67 3.64 0.77 11.43
CA VAL A 67 3.91 1.95 10.60
C VAL A 67 2.89 3.03 10.92
N ASP A 68 3.36 4.26 11.11
CA ASP A 68 2.50 5.42 11.27
C ASP A 68 1.64 5.61 10.04
N ASP A 69 0.38 6.01 10.26
CA ASP A 69 -0.56 6.28 9.18
C ASP A 69 -0.25 7.61 8.48
N PHE A 70 -0.82 7.83 7.29
CA PHE A 70 -0.71 9.12 6.61
C PHE A 70 -1.40 10.22 7.42
N THR A 71 -0.69 11.34 7.57
CA THR A 71 -1.26 12.59 8.07
C THR A 71 -2.03 13.29 6.96
N LEU A 72 -2.82 14.32 7.31
CA LEU A 72 -3.48 15.16 6.31
C LEU A 72 -2.47 15.76 5.31
N GLY A 73 -1.30 16.19 5.79
CA GLY A 73 -0.23 16.70 4.91
C GLY A 73 0.31 15.65 3.95
N ASP A 74 0.43 14.38 4.38
CA ASP A 74 0.82 13.29 3.48
C ASP A 74 -0.24 13.02 2.39
N PHE A 75 -1.53 13.20 2.72
CA PHE A 75 -2.61 13.08 1.75
C PHE A 75 -2.66 14.26 0.76
N ASP A 76 -2.35 15.47 1.21
CA ASP A 76 -2.19 16.63 0.33
C ASP A 76 -1.02 16.40 -0.65
N GLU A 77 0.12 15.90 -0.16
CA GLU A 77 1.25 15.51 -1.02
C GLU A 77 0.86 14.40 -2.01
N LEU A 78 0.08 13.40 -1.57
CA LEU A 78 -0.41 12.33 -2.44
C LEU A 78 -1.32 12.86 -3.55
N LYS A 79 -2.21 13.80 -3.23
CA LYS A 79 -3.09 14.46 -4.18
C LYS A 79 -2.27 15.14 -5.28
N ASP A 80 -1.30 15.96 -4.90
CA ASP A 80 -0.41 16.65 -5.84
C ASP A 80 0.44 15.65 -6.65
N ALA A 81 0.90 14.58 -6.03
CA ALA A 81 1.67 13.54 -6.71
C ALA A 81 0.85 12.81 -7.78
N LEU A 82 -0.43 12.52 -7.51
CA LEU A 82 -1.33 11.84 -8.45
C LEU A 82 -1.69 12.72 -9.66
N GLU A 83 -1.71 14.04 -9.53
CA GLU A 83 -1.86 14.94 -10.69
C GLU A 83 -0.72 14.76 -11.71
N GLY A 84 0.49 14.41 -11.24
CA GLY A 84 1.64 14.09 -12.08
C GLY A 84 1.46 12.87 -13.00
N PHE A 85 0.41 12.06 -12.77
CA PHE A 85 0.02 10.93 -13.62
C PHE A 85 -1.12 11.28 -14.60
N SER A 86 -1.70 12.49 -14.51
CA SER A 86 -2.79 12.95 -15.37
C SER A 86 -2.25 13.64 -16.65
N CYS A 87 -1.93 12.83 -17.65
CA CYS A 87 -1.99 13.14 -19.09
C CYS A 87 -1.08 14.25 -19.71
N GLN A 88 -0.32 15.05 -18.96
CA GLN A 88 0.50 16.14 -19.56
C GLN A 88 1.96 16.21 -19.12
N ARG A 89 2.34 15.48 -18.07
CA ARG A 89 3.73 15.39 -17.57
C ARG A 89 3.99 13.98 -17.08
N LEU A 90 5.26 13.60 -17.06
CA LEU A 90 5.70 12.42 -16.33
C LEU A 90 5.87 12.82 -14.86
N ALA A 91 5.35 12.01 -13.94
CA ALA A 91 5.61 12.18 -12.52
C ALA A 91 7.12 12.27 -12.25
N THR A 92 7.53 13.02 -11.23
CA THR A 92 8.93 12.99 -10.75
C THR A 92 9.19 11.73 -9.93
N ASP A 93 10.45 11.48 -9.59
CA ASP A 93 10.80 10.34 -8.72
C ASP A 93 10.26 10.53 -7.30
N GLU A 94 10.21 11.77 -6.82
CA GLU A 94 9.61 12.12 -5.53
C GLU A 94 8.11 11.84 -5.53
N GLN A 95 7.39 12.24 -6.59
CA GLN A 95 5.96 11.97 -6.73
C GLN A 95 5.69 10.45 -6.81
N ARG A 96 6.51 9.71 -7.56
CA ARG A 96 6.44 8.24 -7.60
C ARG A 96 6.66 7.62 -6.22
N ALA A 97 7.60 8.16 -5.43
CA ALA A 97 7.88 7.64 -4.09
C ALA A 97 6.70 7.86 -3.13
N VAL A 98 6.05 9.03 -3.18
CA VAL A 98 4.83 9.32 -2.38
C VAL A 98 3.71 8.35 -2.75
N VAL A 99 3.46 8.16 -4.05
CA VAL A 99 2.44 7.24 -4.55
C VAL A 99 2.76 5.79 -4.19
N ALA A 100 4.03 5.36 -4.28
CA ALA A 100 4.45 4.03 -3.86
C ALA A 100 4.21 3.81 -2.35
N ARG A 101 4.52 4.79 -1.52
CA ARG A 101 4.25 4.74 -0.07
C ARG A 101 2.75 4.64 0.23
N ALA A 102 1.92 5.42 -0.47
CA ALA A 102 0.46 5.36 -0.35
C ALA A 102 -0.10 4.02 -0.84
N ASP A 103 0.49 3.45 -1.89
CA ASP A 103 0.18 2.13 -2.41
C ASP A 103 0.60 1.01 -1.45
N GLU A 104 1.62 1.17 -0.62
CA GLU A 104 1.91 0.23 0.47
C GLU A 104 0.81 0.25 1.55
N MET A 105 0.16 1.38 1.78
CA MET A 105 -0.91 1.53 2.79
C MET A 105 -2.32 1.24 2.23
N GLY A 106 -2.42 1.07 0.92
CA GLY A 106 -3.68 0.82 0.22
C GLY A 106 -4.53 2.06 0.04
N TYR A 107 -3.92 3.25 0.05
CA TYR A 107 -4.59 4.52 -0.23
C TYR A 107 -4.56 4.89 -1.72
N ALA A 108 -3.53 4.46 -2.44
CA ALA A 108 -3.42 4.58 -3.89
C ALA A 108 -3.16 3.21 -4.52
N ASN A 109 -3.37 3.11 -5.83
CA ASN A 109 -2.87 2.00 -6.65
C ASN A 109 -1.73 2.51 -7.51
N TYR A 110 -0.50 2.04 -7.26
CA TYR A 110 0.64 2.32 -8.10
C TYR A 110 0.82 1.21 -9.14
N MET A 111 0.25 1.39 -10.33
CA MET A 111 0.16 0.31 -11.33
C MET A 111 1.41 0.25 -12.22
N SER A 112 1.92 1.41 -12.63
CA SER A 112 3.08 1.50 -13.52
C SER A 112 3.74 2.87 -13.41
N TYR A 113 4.88 3.02 -14.09
CA TYR A 113 5.63 4.29 -14.14
C TYR A 113 4.79 5.51 -14.56
N THR A 114 3.72 5.28 -15.31
CA THR A 114 2.84 6.32 -15.86
C THR A 114 1.40 6.20 -15.41
N GLN A 115 1.07 5.23 -14.55
CA GLN A 115 -0.32 5.00 -14.13
C GLN A 115 -0.41 4.82 -12.61
N ALA A 116 -1.13 5.73 -11.99
CA ALA A 116 -1.50 5.67 -10.59
C ALA A 116 -2.88 6.29 -10.38
N GLY A 117 -3.54 5.95 -9.27
CA GLY A 117 -4.83 6.54 -8.93
C GLY A 117 -5.21 6.27 -7.49
N TRP A 118 -6.20 7.02 -7.01
CA TRP A 118 -6.80 6.84 -5.70
C TRP A 118 -7.49 5.47 -5.58
N THR A 119 -7.47 4.92 -4.37
CA THR A 119 -8.39 3.86 -3.95
C THR A 119 -9.62 4.47 -3.27
N GLU A 120 -10.71 3.69 -3.14
CA GLU A 120 -11.87 4.10 -2.34
C GLU A 120 -11.47 4.40 -0.89
N LYS A 121 -10.66 3.52 -0.27
CA LYS A 121 -10.10 3.71 1.07
C LYS A 121 -9.34 5.03 1.21
N GLY A 122 -8.52 5.39 0.22
CA GLY A 122 -7.77 6.64 0.22
C GLY A 122 -8.67 7.87 0.13
N ILE A 123 -9.71 7.83 -0.70
CA ILE A 123 -10.67 8.93 -0.85
C ILE A 123 -11.46 9.14 0.44
N GLU A 124 -11.95 8.06 1.04
CA GLU A 124 -12.70 8.12 2.30
C GLU A 124 -11.83 8.68 3.43
N LYS A 125 -10.61 8.15 3.59
CA LYS A 125 -9.72 8.57 4.67
C LYS A 125 -9.29 10.03 4.56
N TYR A 126 -9.03 10.50 3.34
CA TYR A 126 -8.68 11.91 3.12
C TYR A 126 -9.82 12.85 3.50
N ARG A 127 -11.06 12.51 3.10
CA ARG A 127 -12.26 13.29 3.46
C ARG A 127 -12.50 13.35 4.96
N GLU A 128 -12.36 12.22 5.66
CA GLU A 128 -12.47 12.17 7.12
C GLU A 128 -11.52 13.16 7.79
N LEU A 129 -10.25 13.19 7.34
CA LEU A 129 -9.23 14.09 7.90
C LEU A 129 -9.49 15.57 7.55
N GLU A 130 -10.03 15.87 6.36
CA GLU A 130 -10.44 17.23 6.00
C GLU A 130 -11.61 17.72 6.87
N ASP A 131 -12.61 16.87 7.13
CA ASP A 131 -13.76 17.19 7.97
C ASP A 131 -13.36 17.40 9.45
N GLU A 132 -12.47 16.56 9.98
CA GLU A 132 -11.94 16.70 11.35
C GLU A 132 -11.17 18.02 11.55
N ASN A 133 -10.46 18.47 10.52
CA ASN A 133 -9.66 19.69 10.57
C ASN A 133 -10.52 20.97 10.40
N THR A 134 -11.63 20.89 9.66
CA THR A 134 -12.56 22.02 9.48
C THR A 134 -13.50 22.24 10.67
N CYS A 135 -13.70 21.24 11.53
CA CYS A 135 -14.50 21.35 12.75
C CYS A 135 -13.74 21.82 14.01
N GLN A 136 -12.45 22.17 13.91
CA GLN A 136 -11.75 22.80 15.04
C GLN A 136 -12.18 24.27 15.18
N PRO A 137 -12.79 24.69 16.31
CA PRO A 137 -13.09 26.10 16.52
C PRO A 137 -11.76 26.85 16.62
N VAL A 138 -11.61 27.90 15.81
CA VAL A 138 -10.57 28.92 15.98
C VAL A 138 -10.69 29.44 17.41
N MET A 139 -9.74 29.08 18.27
CA MET A 139 -9.59 29.70 19.60
C MET A 139 -9.00 31.10 19.47
#